data_AF-A0AAE0AVT0-F1
#
_entry.id   AF-A0AAE0AVT0-F1
#
_cell.length_a   1.000
_cell.length_b   1.000
_cell.length_c   1.000
_cell.angle_alpha   90.00
_cell.angle_beta   90.00
_cell.angle_gamma   90.00
#
_symmetry.space_group_name_H-M   'P 1'
#
loop_
_entity.id
_entity.type
_entity.pdbx_description
1 polymer ?
#
loop_
_entity_poly.entity_id
_entity_poly.type
_entity_poly.pdbx_seq_one_letter_code
_entity_poly.pdbx_strand_id
1 'polypeptide(L)'
;MPVGHHSSWVVPYDIAERVVLNPKTKRQPGRPMEGRHVSSSERTTTQLCRRCGQSGHNSRRCSNPPLINEGSSRIVRKEYRRKCSVYHQVRPNKHTCPHKESTME
;
A
#
# COMPACT_ATOMS: atom_id res chain seq x y z
N MET A 1 4.20 -17.99 -34.52
CA MET A 1 4.96 -19.26 -34.45
C MET A 1 5.39 -19.47 -33.01
N PRO A 2 5.08 -20.62 -32.39
CA PRO A 2 5.54 -20.90 -31.03
C PRO A 2 7.06 -21.04 -31.02
N VAL A 3 7.71 -20.39 -30.04
CA VAL A 3 9.14 -20.58 -29.78
C VAL A 3 9.27 -21.98 -29.16
N GLY A 4 9.98 -22.90 -29.84
CA GLY A 4 10.05 -24.31 -29.45
C GLY A 4 10.61 -24.54 -28.04
N HIS A 5 10.54 -25.80 -27.58
CA HIS A 5 11.01 -26.19 -26.24
C HIS A 5 12.49 -25.84 -26.04
N HIS A 6 12.87 -25.34 -24.85
CA HIS A 6 14.22 -24.82 -24.59
C HIS A 6 15.35 -25.85 -24.79
N SER A 7 15.04 -27.14 -24.66
CA SER A 7 16.02 -28.22 -24.89
C SER A 7 16.45 -28.36 -26.35
N SER A 8 15.70 -27.80 -27.30
CA SER A 8 16.05 -27.83 -28.72
C SER A 8 16.85 -26.59 -29.15
N TRP A 9 17.22 -25.70 -28.23
CA TRP A 9 17.96 -24.49 -28.55
C TRP A 9 19.44 -24.80 -28.69
N VAL A 10 20.01 -24.52 -29.86
CA VAL A 10 21.46 -24.58 -30.08
C VAL A 10 22.05 -23.24 -29.65
N VAL A 11 22.96 -23.26 -28.66
CA VAL A 11 23.66 -22.07 -28.18
C VAL A 11 25.06 -22.02 -28.83
N PRO A 12 25.34 -21.04 -29.70
CA PRO A 12 26.67 -20.81 -30.27
C PRO A 12 27.78 -20.65 -29.22
N TYR A 13 28.99 -21.08 -29.57
CA TYR A 13 30.15 -21.07 -28.68
C TYR A 13 30.49 -19.67 -28.13
N ASP A 14 30.42 -18.66 -28.98
CA ASP A 14 30.69 -17.26 -28.61
C ASP A 14 29.68 -16.74 -27.57
N ILE A 15 28.45 -17.25 -27.54
CA ILE A 15 27.45 -16.92 -26.51
C ILE A 15 27.73 -17.70 -25.23
N ALA A 16 28.11 -18.98 -25.34
CA ALA A 16 28.42 -19.83 -24.20
C ALA A 16 29.63 -19.34 -23.40
N GLU A 17 30.63 -18.74 -24.05
CA GLU A 17 31.83 -18.20 -23.39
C GLU A 17 31.66 -16.80 -22.77
N ARG A 18 30.59 -16.07 -23.13
CA ARG A 18 30.39 -14.70 -22.60
C ARG A 18 30.05 -14.76 -21.11
N VAL A 19 31.01 -14.38 -20.27
CA VAL A 19 30.80 -14.19 -18.84
C VAL A 19 30.01 -12.89 -18.60
N VAL A 20 28.72 -13.01 -18.30
CA VAL A 20 27.89 -11.87 -17.89
C VAL A 20 28.06 -11.63 -16.40
N LEU A 21 28.78 -10.58 -16.04
CA LEU A 21 28.92 -10.16 -14.65
C LEU A 21 27.69 -9.40 -14.18
N ASN A 22 27.30 -9.63 -12.92
CA ASN A 22 26.27 -8.83 -12.29
C ASN A 22 26.68 -7.35 -12.25
N PRO A 23 25.73 -6.42 -12.44
CA PRO A 23 26.00 -5.01 -12.26
C PRO A 23 26.51 -4.76 -10.82
N LYS A 24 27.68 -4.13 -10.69
CA LYS A 24 28.33 -3.87 -9.39
C LYS A 24 27.60 -2.80 -8.56
N THR A 25 26.71 -2.03 -9.19
CA THR A 25 26.03 -0.92 -8.54
C THR A 25 24.69 -1.36 -7.97
N LYS A 26 24.44 -1.00 -6.71
CA LYS A 26 23.12 -1.15 -6.10
C LYS A 26 22.26 0.02 -6.56
N ARG A 27 21.03 -0.28 -7.00
CA ARG A 27 20.01 0.77 -7.17
C ARG A 27 19.79 1.43 -5.80
N GLN A 28 19.64 2.76 -5.79
CA GLN A 28 19.35 3.49 -4.55
C GLN A 28 18.10 2.89 -3.89
N PRO A 29 18.09 2.73 -2.55
CA PRO A 29 16.92 2.27 -1.84
C PRO A 29 15.77 3.26 -2.03
N GLY A 30 14.58 2.73 -2.26
CA GLY A 30 13.39 3.52 -2.53
C GLY A 30 12.82 3.28 -3.92
N ARG A 31 11.58 3.69 -4.10
CA ARG A 31 10.88 3.56 -5.38
C ARG A 31 11.15 4.79 -6.24
N PRO A 32 11.51 4.62 -7.54
CA PRO A 32 11.58 5.73 -8.47
C PRO A 32 10.29 6.55 -8.46
N MET A 33 10.42 7.88 -8.37
CA MET A 33 9.27 8.78 -8.44
C MET A 33 8.93 9.17 -9.88
N GLU A 34 9.96 9.44 -10.70
CA GLU A 34 9.82 9.74 -12.13
C GLU A 34 9.17 8.56 -12.86
N GLY A 35 8.09 8.81 -13.62
CA GLY A 35 7.38 7.78 -14.38
C GLY A 35 6.64 6.74 -13.54
N ARG A 36 6.46 6.97 -12.23
CA ARG A 36 5.68 6.07 -11.37
C ARG A 36 4.19 6.14 -11.74
N HIS A 37 3.63 5.01 -12.16
CA HIS A 37 2.18 4.82 -12.17
C HIS A 37 1.66 4.69 -10.73
N VAL A 38 0.74 5.58 -10.37
CA VAL A 38 0.06 5.56 -9.08
C VAL A 38 -0.84 4.34 -9.01
N SER A 39 -0.68 3.51 -7.98
CA SER A 39 -1.57 2.35 -7.79
C SER A 39 -2.96 2.80 -7.35
N SER A 40 -4.02 2.04 -7.66
CA SER A 40 -5.39 2.37 -7.21
C SER A 40 -5.50 2.50 -5.67
N SER A 41 -4.63 1.83 -4.92
CA SER A 41 -4.54 1.92 -3.46
C SER A 41 -3.79 3.16 -2.93
N GLU A 42 -3.01 3.83 -3.77
CA GLU A 42 -2.31 5.07 -3.42
C GLU A 42 -3.31 6.22 -3.44
N ARG A 43 -3.79 6.58 -2.25
CA ARG A 43 -4.76 7.66 -2.07
C ARG A 43 -4.18 8.97 -2.62
N THR A 44 -4.85 9.55 -3.62
CA THR A 44 -4.67 10.95 -4.05
C THR A 44 -5.25 11.95 -3.05
N THR A 45 -5.50 11.53 -1.81
CA THR A 45 -6.00 12.41 -0.78
C THR A 45 -4.91 13.39 -0.40
N THR A 46 -5.02 14.61 -0.93
CA THR A 46 -4.26 15.77 -0.47
C THR A 46 -4.47 15.88 1.04
N GLN A 47 -3.49 15.40 1.80
CA GLN A 47 -3.58 15.42 3.25
C GLN A 47 -3.64 16.87 3.67
N LEU A 48 -4.74 17.27 4.32
CA LEU A 48 -4.82 18.57 4.96
C LEU A 48 -3.83 18.59 6.13
N CYS A 49 -3.13 19.71 6.27
CA CYS A 49 -2.21 19.92 7.37
C CYS A 49 -2.99 19.89 8.70
N ARG A 50 -2.60 19.00 9.62
CA ARG A 50 -3.25 18.91 10.94
C ARG A 50 -3.08 20.15 11.82
N ARG A 51 -2.09 21.00 11.52
CA ARG A 51 -1.81 22.22 12.26
C ARG A 51 -2.70 23.37 11.79
N CYS A 52 -2.72 23.65 10.47
CA CYS A 52 -3.38 24.83 9.91
C CYS A 52 -4.57 24.52 8.99
N GLY A 53 -4.92 23.24 8.78
CA GLY A 53 -6.03 22.82 7.92
C GLY A 53 -5.78 22.92 6.41
N GLN A 54 -4.70 23.57 5.97
CA GLN A 54 -4.42 23.80 4.55
C GLN A 54 -3.76 22.61 3.85
N SER A 55 -4.02 22.44 2.55
CA SER A 55 -3.37 21.44 1.69
C SER A 55 -1.96 21.85 1.24
N GLY A 56 -1.23 20.90 0.65
CA GLY A 56 0.07 21.17 0.00
C GLY A 56 1.29 21.04 0.91
N HIS A 57 1.08 20.88 2.22
CA HIS A 57 2.17 20.62 3.17
C HIS A 57 1.70 19.77 4.36
N ASN A 58 2.64 19.16 5.05
CA ASN A 58 2.37 18.40 6.27
C ASN A 58 2.61 19.26 7.53
N SER A 59 2.10 18.82 8.69
CA SER A 59 2.27 19.54 9.95
C SER A 59 3.72 19.69 10.40
N ARG A 60 4.63 18.81 9.94
CA ARG A 60 6.06 18.85 10.27
C ARG A 60 6.82 19.95 9.52
N ARG A 61 6.34 20.36 8.35
CA ARG A 61 6.87 21.47 7.53
C ARG A 61 5.92 22.68 7.50
N CYS A 62 4.97 22.76 8.42
CA CYS A 62 3.98 23.82 8.46
C CYS A 62 4.52 25.07 9.14
N SER A 63 4.56 26.19 8.40
CA SER A 63 4.91 27.53 8.91
C SER A 63 3.69 28.37 9.33
N ASN A 64 2.48 27.87 9.09
CA ASN A 64 1.24 28.57 9.39
C ASN A 64 0.84 28.42 10.87
N PRO A 65 0.12 29.39 11.45
CA PRO A 65 -0.39 29.28 12.81
C PRO A 65 -1.36 28.09 12.97
N PRO A 66 -1.51 27.56 14.20
CA PRO A 66 -2.46 26.48 14.46
C PRO A 66 -3.90 26.96 14.28
N LEU A 67 -4.79 26.05 13.86
CA LEU A 67 -6.23 26.27 13.87
C LEU A 67 -6.67 26.50 15.31
N ILE A 68 -7.20 27.69 15.59
CA ILE A 68 -7.72 28.04 16.91
C ILE A 68 -9.11 27.41 17.01
N ASN A 69 -9.20 26.32 17.75
CA ASN A 69 -10.39 25.81 18.44
C ASN A 69 -11.67 25.52 17.64
N GLU A 70 -11.61 25.20 16.35
CA GLU A 70 -12.70 24.45 15.73
C GLU A 70 -12.23 23.02 15.56
N GLY A 71 -12.80 22.16 16.42
CA GLY A 71 -12.37 20.80 16.68
C GLY A 71 -11.91 20.16 15.38
N SER A 72 -10.62 19.79 15.35
CA SER A 72 -10.06 18.96 14.29
C SER A 72 -11.04 17.82 14.17
N SER A 73 -11.90 17.88 13.14
CA SER A 73 -12.77 16.80 12.80
C SER A 73 -11.77 15.70 12.56
N ARG A 74 -11.58 14.84 13.58
CA ARG A 74 -10.99 13.52 13.41
C ARG A 74 -11.67 13.12 12.12
N ILE A 75 -10.92 12.91 11.05
CA ILE A 75 -11.48 12.26 9.89
C ILE A 75 -12.01 10.98 10.49
N VAL A 76 -13.30 10.99 10.84
CA VAL A 76 -14.03 9.83 11.26
C VAL A 76 -13.86 9.05 10.00
N ARG A 77 -13.00 8.03 10.06
CA ARG A 77 -12.84 7.05 9.02
C ARG A 77 -14.26 6.56 8.80
N LYS A 78 -14.98 7.16 7.85
CA LYS A 78 -16.36 6.81 7.56
C LYS A 78 -16.24 5.39 7.02
N GLU A 79 -16.49 4.48 7.94
CA GLU A 79 -17.04 3.16 7.73
C GLU A 79 -16.16 2.13 7.02
N TYR A 80 -14.94 1.92 7.53
CA TYR A 80 -14.33 0.58 7.47
C TYR A 80 -14.23 -0.05 8.86
N ARG A 81 -15.33 -0.02 9.62
CA ARG A 81 -15.46 -0.94 10.74
C ARG A 81 -15.90 -2.27 10.14
N ARG A 82 -14.99 -3.25 10.13
CA ARG A 82 -15.30 -4.59 9.63
C ARG A 82 -16.56 -5.09 10.35
N LYS A 83 -17.61 -5.28 9.57
CA LYS A 83 -18.87 -5.83 10.04
C LYS A 83 -18.69 -7.35 10.16
N CYS A 84 -19.27 -7.96 11.18
CA CYS A 84 -19.27 -9.40 11.31
C CYS A 84 -19.98 -10.02 10.08
N SER A 85 -19.41 -11.07 9.49
CA SER A 85 -20.01 -11.73 8.32
C SER A 85 -21.35 -12.41 8.62
N VAL A 86 -21.65 -12.67 9.89
CA VAL A 86 -22.89 -13.35 10.32
C VAL A 86 -24.03 -12.35 10.55
N TYR A 87 -23.75 -11.24 11.22
CA TYR A 87 -24.79 -10.29 11.66
C TYR A 87 -24.69 -8.91 10.99
N HIS A 88 -23.68 -8.67 10.16
CA HIS A 88 -23.36 -7.39 9.53
C HIS A 88 -23.30 -6.17 10.47
N GLN A 89 -23.13 -6.43 11.77
CA GLN A 89 -23.01 -5.40 12.80
C GLN A 89 -21.54 -5.05 13.06
N VAL A 90 -21.33 -3.80 13.43
CA VAL A 90 -20.03 -3.27 13.85
C VAL A 90 -19.70 -3.83 15.24
N ARG A 91 -18.73 -4.76 15.33
CA ARG A 91 -18.34 -5.36 16.61
C ARG A 91 -16.99 -4.83 17.13
N PRO A 92 -16.82 -4.66 18.47
CA PRO A 92 -15.56 -4.21 19.06
C PRO A 92 -14.39 -5.22 18.96
N ASN A 93 -14.66 -6.54 18.91
CA ASN A 93 -13.62 -7.57 18.79
C ASN A 93 -14.23 -8.92 18.34
N LYS A 94 -13.42 -9.82 17.75
CA LYS A 94 -13.83 -11.18 17.34
C LYS A 94 -14.30 -12.06 18.50
N HIS A 95 -13.85 -11.74 19.72
CA HIS A 95 -14.11 -12.52 20.94
C HIS A 95 -15.48 -12.24 21.58
N THR A 96 -16.18 -11.17 21.19
CA THR A 96 -17.50 -10.80 21.73
C THR A 96 -18.65 -11.20 20.78
N CYS A 97 -18.41 -12.14 19.86
CA CYS A 97 -19.47 -12.70 19.02
C CYS A 97 -20.24 -13.76 19.84
N PRO A 98 -21.57 -13.66 19.98
CA PRO A 98 -22.38 -14.52 20.85
C PRO A 98 -22.49 -15.97 20.38
N HIS A 99 -21.94 -16.33 19.22
CA HIS A 99 -21.83 -17.73 18.80
C HIS A 99 -20.46 -18.28 19.13
N LYS A 100 -20.34 -18.79 20.36
CA LYS A 100 -19.37 -19.82 20.74
C LYS A 100 -20.06 -20.84 21.63
N GLU A 101 -21.14 -21.46 21.14
CA GLU A 101 -21.63 -22.72 21.68
C GLU A 101 -22.61 -23.37 20.68
N SER A 102 -22.12 -24.40 20.01
CA SER A 102 -22.83 -25.63 19.64
C SER A 102 -21.89 -26.45 18.75
N THR A 103 -20.96 -27.13 19.40
CA THR A 103 -20.46 -28.44 18.99
C THR A 103 -21.49 -29.51 19.40
N MET A 104 -21.62 -30.57 18.59
CA MET A 104 -22.57 -31.70 18.67
C MET A 104 -23.94 -31.33 18.07
N GLU A 105 -24.48 -32.03 17.07
CA GLU A 105 -24.43 -33.46 16.74
C GLU A 105 -23.83 -33.82 15.37
#